data_AF-A0A9E2Y326-F1
#
_entry.id   AF-A0A9E2Y326-F1
#
_cell.length_a   1.000
_cell.length_b   1.000
_cell.length_c   1.000
_cell.angle_alpha   90.00
_cell.angle_beta   90.00
_cell.angle_gamma   90.00
#
_symmetry.space_group_name_H-M   'P 1'
#
loop_
_entity.id
_entity.type
_entity.pdbx_description
1 polymer ?
#
loop_
_entity_poly.entity_id
_entity_poly.type
_entity_poly.pdbx_seq_one_letter_code
_entity_poly.pdbx_strand_id
1 'polypeptide(L)' 'DENLLANAKPNAIFMHCLPAKRGQEVTAGVIDGPQSVVWDEAENRLHVQKGILAWCLG' A
#
# COMPACT_ATOMS: atom_id res chain seq x y z
N ASP A 1 -1.31 -13.85 2.24
CA ASP A 1 0.05 -14.39 2.11
C ASP A 1 0.39 -14.48 0.62
N GLU A 2 1.55 -15.02 0.28
CA GLU A 2 2.09 -15.13 -1.07
C GLU A 2 1.21 -16.03 -1.94
N ASN A 3 0.64 -17.10 -1.35
CA ASN A 3 -0.30 -17.99 -2.05
C ASN A 3 -1.58 -17.26 -2.45
N LEU A 4 -2.14 -16.44 -1.56
CA LEU A 4 -3.30 -15.61 -1.90
C LEU A 4 -2.95 -14.61 -3.00
N LEU A 5 -1.78 -13.95 -2.92
CA LEU A 5 -1.34 -12.99 -3.93
C LEU A 5 -1.09 -13.65 -5.30
N ALA A 6 -0.61 -14.91 -5.33
CA ALA A 6 -0.40 -15.68 -6.55
C ALA A 6 -1.69 -16.02 -7.31
N ASN A 7 -2.86 -15.97 -6.64
CA ASN A 7 -4.16 -16.14 -7.31
C ASN A 7 -4.67 -14.84 -7.95
N ALA A 8 -4.03 -13.69 -7.69
CA ALA A 8 -4.38 -12.44 -8.33
C ALA A 8 -3.83 -12.36 -9.76
N LYS A 9 -4.23 -11.32 -10.50
CA LYS A 9 -3.66 -11.06 -11.83
C LYS A 9 -2.13 -10.88 -11.74
N PRO A 10 -1.36 -11.23 -12.78
CA PRO A 10 0.10 -11.11 -12.77
C PRO A 10 0.64 -9.71 -12.45
N ASN A 11 -0.16 -8.67 -12.70
CA ASN A 11 0.17 -7.27 -12.45
C ASN A 11 -0.55 -6.69 -11.21
N ALA A 12 -1.10 -7.54 -10.34
CA ALA A 12 -1.67 -7.08 -9.09
C ALA A 12 -0.57 -6.48 -8.19
N ILE A 13 -0.94 -5.44 -7.47
CA ILE A 13 -0.10 -4.81 -6.45
C ILE A 13 -0.74 -4.98 -5.08
N PHE A 14 0.08 -5.05 -4.05
CA PHE A 14 -0.34 -5.11 -2.67
C PHE A 14 -0.30 -3.71 -2.04
N MET A 15 -1.41 -3.33 -1.40
CA MET A 15 -1.63 -2.06 -0.70
C MET A 15 -2.05 -2.33 0.75
N HIS A 16 -1.71 -1.41 1.65
CA HIS A 16 -2.07 -1.45 3.06
C HIS A 16 -1.89 -0.06 3.69
N CYS A 17 -2.94 0.44 4.36
CA CYS A 17 -2.98 1.80 4.88
C CYS A 17 -2.01 2.12 6.04
N LEU A 18 -1.47 1.07 6.68
CA LEU A 18 -0.59 1.09 7.87
C LEU A 18 -1.27 1.61 9.16
N PRO A 19 -0.76 1.23 10.35
CA PRO A 19 0.29 0.24 10.59
C PRO A 19 -0.18 -1.20 10.31
N ALA A 20 0.72 -2.05 9.84
CA ALA A 20 0.45 -3.48 9.60
C ALA A 20 1.10 -4.35 10.70
N LYS A 21 0.39 -5.39 11.16
CA LYS A 21 0.86 -6.48 11.99
C LYS A 21 1.28 -7.66 11.11
N ARG A 22 2.60 -7.77 10.92
CA ARG A 22 3.19 -8.89 10.18
C ARG A 22 2.88 -10.23 10.86
N GLY A 23 2.52 -11.23 10.07
CA GLY A 23 2.11 -12.55 10.54
C GLY A 23 0.65 -12.66 10.97
N GLN A 24 -0.14 -11.58 10.89
CA GLN A 24 -1.59 -11.61 11.10
C GLN A 24 -2.31 -11.35 9.77
N GLU A 25 -2.48 -10.09 9.38
CA GLU A 25 -3.17 -9.74 8.13
C GLU A 25 -2.27 -9.81 6.89
N VAL A 26 -0.94 -9.75 7.08
CA VAL A 26 0.03 -9.77 5.98
C VAL A 26 1.31 -10.50 6.37
N THR A 27 1.90 -11.23 5.44
CA THR A 27 3.22 -11.88 5.62
C THR A 27 4.34 -10.89 5.30
N ALA A 28 5.54 -11.11 5.87
CA ALA A 28 6.70 -10.27 5.58
C ALA A 28 7.07 -10.28 4.08
N GLY A 29 6.96 -11.44 3.42
CA GLY A 29 7.26 -11.56 1.99
C GLY A 29 6.26 -10.85 1.08
N VAL A 30 5.02 -10.62 1.52
CA VAL A 30 4.06 -9.80 0.77
C VAL A 30 4.32 -8.30 0.97
N ILE A 31 4.47 -7.84 2.22
CA ILE A 31 4.62 -6.39 2.49
C ILE A 31 5.99 -5.83 2.05
N ASP A 32 7.05 -6.63 2.12
CA ASP A 32 8.40 -6.26 1.68
C ASP A 32 8.71 -6.78 0.26
N GLY A 33 7.75 -7.45 -0.38
CA GLY A 33 7.90 -8.08 -1.68
C GLY A 33 7.81 -7.12 -2.87
N PRO A 34 8.15 -7.58 -4.08
CA PRO A 34 8.24 -6.74 -5.28
C PRO A 34 6.89 -6.21 -5.78
N GLN A 35 5.77 -6.82 -5.36
CA GLN A 35 4.42 -6.36 -5.72
C GLN A 35 3.85 -5.37 -4.68
N SER A 36 4.58 -5.07 -3.60
CA SER A 36 4.16 -4.14 -2.57
C SER A 36 4.37 -2.69 -3.01
N VAL A 37 3.33 -1.87 -2.89
CA VAL A 37 3.40 -0.42 -3.09
C VAL A 37 3.02 0.34 -1.81
N VAL A 38 3.11 -0.32 -0.65
CA VAL A 38 2.69 0.23 0.65
C VAL A 38 3.40 1.54 1.00
N TRP A 39 4.68 1.67 0.62
CA TRP A 39 5.44 2.90 0.86
C TRP A 39 5.04 4.02 -0.10
N ASP A 40 4.77 3.72 -1.37
CA ASP A 40 4.23 4.70 -2.32
C ASP A 40 2.82 5.15 -1.90
N GLU A 41 1.98 4.23 -1.41
CA GLU A 41 0.66 4.55 -0.84
C GLU A 41 0.79 5.51 0.34
N ALA A 42 1.74 5.25 1.25
CA ALA A 42 2.02 6.10 2.40
C ALA A 42 2.56 7.48 1.99
N GLU A 43 3.48 7.56 1.03
CA GLU A 43 4.00 8.82 0.49
C GLU A 43 2.88 9.63 -0.18
N ASN A 44 2.01 8.97 -0.95
CA ASN A 44 0.88 9.60 -1.63
C ASN A 44 -0.12 10.25 -0.68
N ARG A 45 -0.16 9.90 0.61
CA ARG A 45 -0.93 10.64 1.62
C ARG A 45 -0.53 12.11 1.68
N LEU A 46 0.77 12.43 1.59
CA LEU A 46 1.25 13.81 1.58
C LEU A 46 0.79 14.56 0.32
N HIS A 47 0.91 13.92 -0.85
CA HIS A 47 0.50 14.53 -2.11
C HIS A 47 -1.00 14.82 -2.15
N VAL A 48 -1.83 13.85 -1.72
CA VAL A 48 -3.28 14.03 -1.60
C VAL A 48 -3.63 15.14 -0.63
N GLN A 49 -3.00 15.18 0.55
CA GLN A 49 -3.25 16.22 1.55
C GLN A 49 -2.88 17.62 1.03
N LYS A 50 -1.75 17.77 0.34
CA LYS A 50 -1.37 19.03 -0.32
C LYS A 50 -2.42 19.48 -1.34
N GLY A 51 -2.92 18.55 -2.16
CA GLY A 51 -3.96 18.83 -3.14
C GLY A 51 -5.26 19.29 -2.49
N ILE A 52 -5.69 18.61 -1.42
CA ILE A 52 -6.89 18.99 -0.67
C ILE A 52 -6.74 20.38 -0.05
N LEU A 53 -5.61 20.67 0.60
CA LEU A 53 -5.36 21.99 1.19
C LEU A 53 -5.35 23.10 0.14
N ALA A 54 -4.73 22.87 -1.02
CA ALA A 54 -4.74 23.84 -2.11
C ALA A 54 -6.15 24.06 -2.68
N TRP A 55 -6.98 23.01 -2.80
CA TRP A 55 -8.35 23.13 -3.29
C TRP A 55 -9.28 23.85 -2.30
N CYS A 56 -9.13 23.59 -0.99
CA CYS A 56 -9.97 24.18 0.03
C CYS A 56 -9.57 25.59 0.45
N LEU A 57 -8.26 25.92 0.43
CA LEU A 57 -7.70 27.10 1.08
C LEU A 57 -6.87 28.01 0.14
N GLY A 58 -6.64 27.59 -1.11
CA GLY A 58 -5.92 28.34 -2.13
C GLY A 58 -6.86 29.05 -3.10
#